data_AF-A0A094Q029-F1
#
_entry.id   AF-A0A094Q029-F1
#
_cell.length_a   1.000
_cell.length_b   1.000
_cell.length_c   1.000
_cell.angle_alpha   90.00
_cell.angle_beta   90.00
_cell.angle_gamma   90.00
#
_symmetry.space_group_name_H-M   'P 1'
#
loop_
_entity.id
_entity.type
_entity.pdbx_description
1 polymer ?
#
loop_
_entity_poly.entity_id
_entity_poly.type
_entity_poly.pdbx_seq_one_letter_code
_entity_poly.pdbx_strand_id
1 'polypeptide(L)' 'ALRASLIEEMGLKPRIAFTAVRIATTGSTISPPLFESMELLGKDASLARIAAALTL' A
#
# COMPACT_ATOMS: atom_id res chain seq x y z
N ALA A 1 -3.37 -11.79 4.06
CA ALA A 1 -4.37 -10.85 4.61
C ALA A 1 -4.66 -9.70 3.65
N LEU A 2 -3.73 -8.77 3.40
CA LEU A 2 -4.00 -7.54 2.63
C LEU A 2 -4.67 -7.76 1.25
N ARG A 3 -4.18 -8.72 0.44
CA ARG A 3 -4.77 -9.03 -0.87
C ARG A 3 -6.22 -9.52 -0.75
N ALA A 4 -6.50 -10.44 0.16
CA ALA A 4 -7.85 -10.96 0.37
C ALA A 4 -8.80 -9.82 0.76
N SER A 5 -8.41 -8.99 1.74
CA SER A 5 -9.23 -7.85 2.17
C SER A 5 -9.49 -6.84 1.05
N LEU A 6 -8.47 -6.45 0.29
CA LEU A 6 -8.65 -5.43 -0.76
C LEU A 6 -9.40 -5.95 -1.99
N ILE A 7 -9.14 -7.20 -2.40
CA ILE A 7 -9.60 -7.71 -3.70
C ILE A 7 -10.85 -8.57 -3.56
N GLU A 8 -10.86 -9.48 -2.58
CA GLU A 8 -11.94 -10.45 -2.42
C GLU A 8 -13.07 -9.86 -1.56
N GLU A 9 -12.74 -9.24 -0.42
CA GLU A 9 -13.74 -8.67 0.50
C GLU A 9 -14.25 -7.31 0.01
N MET A 10 -13.35 -6.40 -0.38
CA MET A 10 -13.73 -5.06 -0.86
C MET A 10 -14.01 -4.99 -2.36
N GLY A 11 -13.75 -6.07 -3.13
CA GLY A 11 -14.03 -6.12 -4.56
C GLY A 11 -13.22 -5.13 -5.42
N LEU A 12 -12.09 -4.61 -4.90
CA LEU A 12 -11.32 -3.60 -5.63
C LEU A 12 -10.51 -4.24 -6.76
N LYS A 13 -10.39 -3.51 -7.88
CA LYS A 13 -9.44 -3.89 -8.93
C LYS A 13 -8.02 -3.85 -8.37
N PRO A 14 -7.18 -4.88 -8.60
CA PRO A 14 -5.81 -4.92 -8.09
C PRO A 14 -4.99 -3.68 -8.43
N ARG A 15 -5.14 -3.17 -9.66
CA ARG A 15 -4.46 -1.94 -10.09
C ARG A 15 -4.81 -0.73 -9.22
N ILE A 16 -6.07 -0.56 -8.83
CA ILE A 16 -6.48 0.58 -8.01
C ILE A 16 -5.99 0.41 -6.58
N ALA A 17 -6.26 -0.76 -5.98
CA ALA A 17 -5.93 -1.06 -4.60
C ALA A 17 -4.42 -0.94 -4.33
N PHE A 18 -3.59 -1.61 -5.14
CA PHE A 18 -2.14 -1.62 -4.91
C PHE A 18 -1.43 -0.36 -5.39
N THR A 19 -2.02 0.42 -6.32
CA THR A 19 -1.47 1.75 -6.65
C THR A 19 -1.68 2.72 -5.48
N ALA A 20 -2.85 2.70 -4.85
CA ALA A 20 -3.10 3.53 -3.68
C ALA A 20 -2.15 3.20 -2.52
N VAL A 21 -1.98 1.90 -2.20
CA VAL A 21 -1.03 1.45 -1.17
C VAL A 21 0.40 1.85 -1.52
N ARG A 22 0.82 1.74 -2.79
CA ARG A 22 2.16 2.16 -3.25
C ARG A 22 2.39 3.65 -3.03
N ILE A 23 1.46 4.50 -3.43
CA ILE A 23 1.58 5.95 -3.24
C ILE A 23 1.64 6.27 -1.75
N ALA A 24 0.74 5.68 -0.95
CA ALA A 24 0.69 5.91 0.49
C ALA A 24 1.98 5.47 1.21
N THR A 25 2.67 4.44 0.72
CA THR A 25 3.89 3.91 1.36
C THR A 25 5.19 4.48 0.80
N THR A 26 5.23 4.87 -0.47
CA THR A 26 6.47 5.27 -1.18
C THR A 26 6.44 6.70 -1.74
N GLY A 27 5.29 7.36 -1.76
CA GLY A 27 5.12 8.68 -2.38
C GLY A 27 5.22 8.68 -3.92
N SER A 28 5.29 7.50 -4.55
CA SER A 28 5.46 7.36 -5.99
C SER A 28 4.46 6.36 -6.59
N THR A 29 4.11 6.55 -7.86
CA THR A 29 3.35 5.57 -8.65
C THR A 29 4.23 4.45 -9.20
N ILE A 30 5.55 4.68 -9.28
CA ILE A 30 6.56 3.74 -9.75
C ILE A 30 7.62 3.58 -8.67
N SER A 31 7.80 2.36 -8.20
CA SER A 31 8.85 2.02 -7.24
C SER A 31 9.26 0.56 -7.46
N PRO A 32 10.26 0.04 -6.73
CA PRO A 32 10.54 -1.39 -6.69
C PRO A 32 9.29 -2.22 -6.34
N PRO A 33 9.38 -3.55 -6.37
CA PRO A 33 8.27 -4.42 -5.96
C PRO A 33 7.66 -3.99 -4.60
N LEU A 34 6.33 -3.85 -4.56
CA LEU A 34 5.61 -3.15 -3.47
C LEU A 34 5.82 -3.86 -2.13
N PHE A 35 5.68 -5.19 -2.11
CA PHE A 35 5.72 -5.96 -0.88
C PHE A 35 7.14 -6.00 -0.30
N GLU A 36 8.13 -6.09 -1.16
CA GLU A 36 9.56 -6.04 -0.84
C GLU A 36 9.94 -4.65 -0.32
N SER A 37 9.37 -3.59 -0.92
CA SER A 37 9.53 -2.22 -0.41
C SER A 37 8.90 -2.06 0.98
N MET A 38 7.72 -2.63 1.22
CA MET A 38 7.05 -2.60 2.53
C MET A 38 7.78 -3.46 3.56
N GLU A 39 8.37 -4.58 3.15
CA GLU A 39 9.20 -5.43 4.01
C GLU A 39 10.47 -4.71 4.44
N LEU A 40 11.16 -4.03 3.50
CA LEU A 40 12.34 -3.22 3.79
C LEU A 40 12.02 -2.05 4.74
N LEU A 41 10.88 -1.38 4.55
CA LEU A 41 10.43 -0.30 5.43
C LEU A 41 10.04 -0.80 6.82
N GLY A 42 9.56 -2.04 6.92
CA GLY A 42 8.96 -2.58 8.13
C GLY A 42 7.51 -2.12 8.34
N LYS A 43 6.83 -2.86 9.22
CA LYS A 43 5.38 -2.71 9.48
C LYS A 43 5.02 -1.32 10.00
N ASP A 44 5.73 -0.84 11.02
CA ASP A 44 5.36 0.40 11.72
C ASP A 44 5.53 1.62 10.80
N ALA A 45 6.65 1.70 10.08
CA ALA A 45 6.88 2.77 9.10
C ALA A 45 5.85 2.72 7.96
N SER A 46 5.50 1.53 7.46
CA SER A 46 4.48 1.37 6.42
C SER A 46 3.12 1.87 6.88
N LEU A 47 2.69 1.52 8.10
CA LEU A 47 1.41 1.97 8.67
C LEU A 47 1.41 3.47 8.97
N ALA A 48 2.51 4.01 9.51
CA ALA A 48 2.65 5.44 9.77
C ALA A 48 2.54 6.28 8.50
N ARG A 49 3.19 5.84 7.40
CA ARG A 49 3.08 6.51 6.10
C ARG A 49 1.67 6.44 5.52
N ILE A 50 1.02 5.27 5.62
CA ILE A 50 -0.38 5.12 5.18
C ILE A 50 -1.30 6.06 5.97
N ALA A 51 -1.14 6.14 7.30
CA ALA A 51 -1.94 7.03 8.14
C ALA A 51 -1.73 8.50 7.77
N ALA A 52 -0.48 8.93 7.53
CA ALA A 52 -0.17 10.28 7.09
C ALA A 52 -0.79 10.61 5.71
N ALA A 53 -0.90 9.62 4.81
CA ALA A 53 -1.51 9.81 3.50
C ALA A 53 -3.04 10.00 3.55
N LEU A 54 -3.71 9.62 4.65
CA LEU A 54 -5.15 9.82 4.84
C LEU A 54 -5.52 11.25 5.24
N THR A 55 -4.53 12.04 5.67
CA THR A 55 -4.71 13.43 6.12
C THR A 55 -4.25 14.47 5.10
N LEU A 56 -3.94 14.03 3.87
CA LEU A 56 -3.63 14.89 2.72
C LEU A 56 -4.92 15.29 2.01
#